data_AF-A0A2I0ITJ3-F1
#
_entry.id   AF-A0A2I0ITJ3-F1
#
_cell.length_a   1.000
_cell.length_b   1.000
_cell.length_c   1.000
_cell.angle_alpha   90.00
_cell.angle_beta   90.00
_cell.angle_gamma   90.00
#
_symmetry.space_group_name_H-M   'P 1'
#
loop_
_entity.id
_entity.type
_entity.pdbx_description
1 polymer ?
#
loop_
_entity_poly.entity_id
_entity_poly.type
_entity_poly.pdbx_seq_one_letter_code
_entity_poly.pdbx_strand_id
1 'polypeptide(L)'
;MDVIGPINPKASNGHLFILVVIDYFTKWIEAITLASVTAKTVACFLKRDIIARYGVPATLVIENAMNLNNKLIDELYWHEMLPFALLAYRTSIRSSTGATSYSLVYGMEAVLPIEVEIPSMRTSSVMEEAQ
;
A
#
# COMPACT_ATOMS: atom_id res chain seq x y z
N MET A 1 1.01 -4.91 11.94
CA MET A 1 2.15 -5.30 11.08
C MET A 1 3.07 -6.17 11.89
N ASP A 2 3.50 -7.28 11.32
CA ASP A 2 4.36 -8.26 11.97
C ASP A 2 5.46 -8.76 11.02
N VAL A 3 6.55 -9.23 11.60
CA VAL A 3 7.73 -9.72 10.90
C VAL A 3 7.99 -11.16 11.34
N ILE A 4 7.94 -12.07 10.38
CA ILE A 4 8.22 -13.49 10.57
C ILE A 4 9.65 -13.77 10.07
N GLY A 5 10.53 -14.28 10.93
CA GLY A 5 11.87 -14.73 10.54
C GLY A 5 12.93 -14.53 11.62
N PRO A 6 14.19 -14.96 11.39
CA PRO A 6 14.75 -15.44 10.11
C PRO A 6 14.37 -16.90 9.78
N ILE A 7 13.99 -17.16 8.53
CA ILE A 7 13.66 -18.48 7.99
C ILE A 7 14.94 -19.21 7.57
N ASN A 8 15.09 -20.47 7.97
CA ASN A 8 16.22 -21.33 7.60
C ASN A 8 15.75 -22.63 6.93
N PRO A 9 16.36 -23.06 5.81
CA PRO A 9 17.42 -22.37 5.05
C PRO A 9 16.92 -21.10 4.34
N LYS A 10 17.85 -20.22 3.95
CA LYS A 10 17.51 -19.02 3.16
C LYS A 10 16.81 -19.40 1.86
N ALA A 11 15.88 -18.57 1.41
CA ALA A 11 15.33 -18.70 0.07
C ALA A 11 16.42 -18.55 -1.00
N SER A 12 16.20 -19.10 -2.20
CA SER A 12 17.14 -19.04 -3.33
C SER A 12 17.52 -17.62 -3.75
N ASN A 13 16.64 -16.64 -3.49
CA ASN A 13 16.86 -15.21 -3.71
C ASN A 13 17.49 -14.48 -2.51
N GLY A 14 17.89 -15.20 -1.45
CA GLY A 14 18.50 -14.63 -0.24
C GLY A 14 17.51 -14.02 0.76
N HIS A 15 16.20 -14.10 0.51
CA HIS A 15 15.19 -13.58 1.44
C HIS A 15 15.07 -14.47 2.69
N LEU A 16 14.89 -13.81 3.83
CA LEU A 16 14.97 -14.40 5.18
C LEU A 16 13.73 -14.11 6.03
N PHE A 17 13.02 -13.03 5.71
CA PHE A 17 11.92 -12.53 6.51
C PHE A 17 10.67 -12.40 5.67
N ILE A 18 9.51 -12.52 6.31
CA ILE A 18 8.21 -12.19 5.73
C ILE A 18 7.65 -11.03 6.55
N LEU A 19 7.34 -9.92 5.89
CA LEU A 19 6.63 -8.81 6.48
C LEU A 19 5.16 -8.95 6.15
N VAL A 20 4.30 -8.91 7.17
CA VAL A 20 2.85 -9.07 7.03
C VAL A 20 2.14 -7.85 7.59
N VAL A 21 1.25 -7.25 6.80
CA VAL A 21 0.33 -6.21 7.24
C VAL A 21 -1.09 -6.74 7.14
N ILE A 22 -1.86 -6.49 8.19
CA ILE A 22 -3.27 -6.87 8.25
C ILE A 22 -4.05 -5.58 8.51
N ASP A 23 -4.98 -5.28 7.61
CA ASP A 23 -5.99 -4.26 7.90
C ASP A 23 -6.94 -4.78 8.98
N TYR A 24 -7.07 -4.02 10.06
CA TYR A 24 -7.82 -4.48 11.23
C TYR A 24 -9.32 -4.61 10.96
N PHE A 25 -9.88 -3.75 10.11
CA PHE A 25 -11.30 -3.68 9.83
C PHE A 25 -11.74 -4.77 8.85
N THR A 26 -11.14 -4.82 7.67
CA THR A 26 -11.49 -5.77 6.61
C THR A 26 -10.85 -7.15 6.80
N LYS A 27 -9.85 -7.26 7.68
CA LYS A 27 -8.95 -8.42 7.78
C LYS A 27 -8.17 -8.69 6.49
N TRP A 28 -8.04 -7.70 5.60
CA TRP A 28 -7.22 -7.81 4.40
C TRP A 28 -5.75 -8.00 4.76
N ILE A 29 -5.08 -8.94 4.09
CA ILE A 29 -3.69 -9.30 4.38
C ILE A 29 -2.82 -8.98 3.17
N GLU A 30 -1.74 -8.24 3.41
CA GLU A 30 -0.67 -8.01 2.45
C GLU A 30 0.64 -8.53 3.02
N ALA A 31 1.42 -9.26 2.23
CA ALA A 31 2.67 -9.85 2.68
C ALA A 31 3.77 -9.74 1.62
N ILE A 32 4.99 -9.45 2.05
CA ILE A 32 6.18 -9.44 1.20
C ILE A 32 7.33 -10.21 1.85
N THR A 33 8.27 -10.66 1.02
CA THR A 33 9.52 -11.28 1.50
C THR A 33 10.66 -10.27 1.48
N LEU A 34 11.52 -10.31 2.50
CA LEU A 34 12.63 -9.37 2.67
C LEU A 34 13.94 -10.13 2.96
N ALA A 35 15.04 -9.65 2.39
CA ALA A 35 16.39 -10.09 2.73
C ALA A 35 16.85 -9.59 4.12
N SER A 36 16.42 -8.38 4.50
CA SER A 36 16.68 -7.77 5.81
C SER A 36 15.57 -6.80 6.15
N VAL A 37 15.29 -6.65 7.45
CA VAL A 37 14.21 -5.81 7.96
C VAL A 37 14.81 -4.49 8.43
N THR A 38 14.79 -3.51 7.55
CA THR A 38 15.28 -2.15 7.81
C THR A 38 14.13 -1.14 7.73
N ALA A 39 14.27 0.03 8.36
CA ALA A 39 13.26 1.08 8.28
C ALA A 39 12.97 1.47 6.83
N LYS A 40 14.02 1.63 6.01
CA LYS A 40 13.91 1.95 4.59
C LYS A 40 13.11 0.91 3.80
N THR A 41 13.41 -0.37 3.97
CA THR A 41 12.68 -1.44 3.25
C THR A 41 11.21 -1.50 3.65
N VAL A 42 10.92 -1.31 4.95
CA VAL A 42 9.55 -1.29 5.48
C VAL A 42 8.80 -0.04 5.02
N ALA A 43 9.43 1.14 5.02
CA ALA A 43 8.83 2.38 4.53
C ALA A 43 8.53 2.32 3.02
N CYS A 44 9.45 1.77 2.22
CA CYS A 44 9.21 1.54 0.79
C CYS A 44 7.98 0.66 0.55
N PHE A 45 7.87 -0.45 1.31
CA PHE A 45 6.69 -1.32 1.25
C PHE A 45 5.41 -0.58 1.66
N LEU A 46 5.41 0.13 2.79
CA LEU A 46 4.24 0.89 3.24
C LEU A 46 3.82 1.93 2.20
N LYS A 47 4.76 2.66 1.59
CA LYS A 47 4.45 3.66 0.56
C LYS A 47 3.84 3.02 -0.69
N ARG A 48 4.52 2.02 -1.27
CA ARG A 48 4.14 1.44 -2.56
C ARG A 48 2.95 0.51 -2.44
N ASP A 49 2.99 -0.39 -1.47
CA ASP A 49 2.08 -1.52 -1.38
C ASP A 49 0.90 -1.24 -0.44
N ILE A 50 0.96 -0.25 0.45
CA ILE A 50 -0.19 0.08 1.31
C ILE A 50 -0.77 1.45 0.95
N ILE A 51 0.02 2.51 1.10
CA ILE A 51 -0.44 3.89 1.03
C ILE A 51 -0.85 4.30 -0.38
N ALA A 52 -0.07 3.93 -1.40
CA ALA A 52 -0.37 4.25 -2.78
C ALA A 52 -1.62 3.52 -3.31
N ARG A 53 -1.94 2.34 -2.75
CA ARG A 53 -3.05 1.49 -3.20
C ARG A 53 -4.33 1.76 -2.42
N TYR A 54 -4.24 1.82 -1.10
CA TYR A 54 -5.39 1.88 -0.19
C TYR A 54 -5.54 3.22 0.53
N GLY A 55 -4.56 4.11 0.39
CA GLY A 55 -4.51 5.38 1.11
C GLY A 55 -3.79 5.28 2.45
N VAL A 56 -3.69 6.43 3.13
CA VAL A 56 -2.94 6.54 4.39
C VAL A 56 -3.74 5.88 5.53
N PRO A 57 -3.21 4.84 6.19
CA PRO A 57 -3.89 4.20 7.31
C PRO A 57 -3.97 5.16 8.51
N ALA A 58 -5.10 5.11 9.23
CA ALA A 58 -5.31 5.95 10.41
C ALA A 58 -4.34 5.63 11.56
N THR A 59 -4.04 4.34 11.75
CA THR A 59 -3.12 3.86 12.79
C THR A 59 -2.28 2.72 12.24
N LEU A 60 -0.97 2.79 12.43
CA LEU A 60 -0.04 1.69 12.16
C LEU A 60 0.43 1.09 13.48
N VAL A 61 0.08 -0.17 13.72
CA VAL A 61 0.55 -0.94 14.88
C VAL A 61 1.59 -1.96 14.42
N ILE A 62 2.76 -1.98 15.06
CA ILE A 62 3.87 -2.89 14.76
C ILE A 62 4.10 -3.74 16.01
N GLU A 63 3.76 -5.03 15.95
CA GLU A 63 3.78 -5.90 17.14
C GLU A 63 5.18 -6.39 17.50
N ASN A 64 6.03 -6.62 16.50
CA ASN A 64 7.41 -7.02 16.72
C ASN A 64 8.32 -5.79 16.62
N ALA A 65 8.56 -5.16 17.78
CA ALA A 65 9.30 -3.93 17.95
C ALA A 65 10.78 -4.07 17.56
N MET A 66 11.08 -4.09 16.26
CA MET A 66 12.37 -3.55 15.84
C MET A 66 12.37 -2.06 16.20
N ASN A 67 13.51 -1.56 16.67
CA ASN A 67 13.78 -0.15 17.03
C ASN A 67 13.71 0.82 15.81
N LEU A 68 12.78 0.56 14.89
CA LEU A 68 12.60 1.24 13.62
C LEU A 68 11.59 2.37 13.73
N ASN A 69 10.79 2.48 14.79
CA ASN A 69 9.72 3.49 14.89
C ASN A 69 10.21 4.91 14.58
N ASN A 70 11.27 5.37 15.24
CA ASN A 70 11.81 6.71 14.99
C ASN A 70 12.34 6.86 13.56
N LYS A 71 13.06 5.84 13.06
CA LYS A 71 13.60 5.84 11.70
C LYS A 71 12.51 5.71 10.61
N LEU A 72 11.41 5.04 10.92
CA LEU A 72 10.27 4.89 10.01
C LEU A 72 9.51 6.19 9.88
N ILE A 73 9.34 6.92 10.98
CA ILE A 73 8.75 8.26 10.95
C ILE A 73 9.62 9.19 10.08
N ASP A 74 10.94 9.13 10.22
CA ASP A 74 11.88 9.84 9.34
C ASP A 74 11.77 9.40 7.87
N GLU A 75 11.51 8.13 7.60
CA GLU A 75 11.32 7.68 6.22
C GLU A 75 9.92 8.02 5.66
N LEU A 76 8.96 8.44 6.49
CA LEU A 76 7.57 8.72 6.13
C LEU A 76 7.19 10.22 6.29
N TYR A 77 8.09 11.14 5.94
CA TYR A 77 7.85 12.59 6.04
C TYR A 77 6.58 13.07 5.29
N TRP A 78 5.96 14.12 5.84
CA TRP A 78 4.69 14.68 5.35
C TRP A 78 4.67 15.10 3.88
N HIS A 79 5.79 15.61 3.36
CA HIS A 79 5.87 16.11 1.99
C HIS A 79 5.86 14.96 0.96
N GLU A 80 6.43 13.80 1.30
CA GLU A 80 6.35 12.60 0.47
C GLU A 80 4.97 11.94 0.58
N MET A 81 4.29 12.10 1.72
CA MET A 81 2.92 11.58 1.93
C MET A 81 1.84 12.40 1.22
N LEU A 82 2.11 13.68 0.95
CA LEU A 82 1.16 14.61 0.35
C LEU A 82 0.52 14.11 -0.96
N PRO A 83 1.26 13.65 -1.98
CA PRO A 83 0.64 13.13 -3.21
C PRO A 83 -0.26 11.92 -2.94
N PHE A 84 0.10 11.04 -2.01
CA PHE A 84 -0.71 9.88 -1.65
C PHE A 84 -1.98 10.26 -0.87
N ALA A 85 -1.88 11.21 0.06
CA ALA A 85 -3.02 11.75 0.78
C ALA A 85 -4.02 12.42 -0.18
N LEU A 86 -3.52 13.17 -1.16
CA LEU A 86 -4.35 13.76 -2.23
C LEU A 86 -5.01 12.69 -3.09
N LEU A 87 -4.29 11.63 -3.46
CA LEU A 87 -4.85 10.52 -4.21
C LEU A 87 -5.99 9.85 -3.43
N ALA A 88 -5.75 9.46 -2.18
CA ALA A 88 -6.76 8.87 -1.31
C ALA A 88 -7.98 9.79 -1.15
N TYR A 89 -7.75 11.09 -0.97
CA TYR A 89 -8.84 12.08 -0.88
C TYR A 89 -9.67 12.14 -2.18
N ARG A 90 -9.02 12.07 -3.34
CA ARG A 90 -9.68 12.15 -4.65
C ARG A 90 -10.50 10.90 -4.97
N THR A 91 -10.05 9.73 -4.55
CA THR A 91 -10.64 8.42 -4.88
C THR A 91 -11.60 7.90 -3.82
N SER A 92 -11.65 8.51 -2.63
CA SER A 92 -12.60 8.14 -1.58
C SER A 92 -14.01 8.66 -1.86
N ILE A 93 -15.03 7.83 -1.63
CA ILE A 93 -16.44 8.21 -1.72
C ILE A 93 -16.77 9.19 -0.59
N ARG A 94 -17.41 10.32 -0.94
CA ARG A 94 -17.87 11.31 0.04
C ARG A 94 -19.26 10.94 0.54
N SER A 95 -19.47 10.98 1.85
CA SER A 95 -20.78 10.72 2.45
C SER A 95 -21.86 11.71 2.00
N SER A 96 -21.49 12.97 1.67
CA SER A 96 -22.43 14.00 1.24
C SER A 96 -22.92 13.86 -0.20
N THR A 97 -22.08 13.33 -1.11
CA THR A 97 -22.40 13.22 -2.55
C THR A 97 -22.60 11.78 -3.00
N GLY A 98 -22.17 10.79 -2.21
CA GLY A 98 -22.14 9.38 -2.62
C GLY A 98 -21.15 9.08 -3.75
N ALA A 99 -20.30 10.03 -4.12
CA ALA A 99 -19.37 9.94 -5.24
C ALA A 99 -17.94 10.32 -4.82
N THR A 100 -16.97 9.88 -5.63
CA THR A 100 -15.56 10.28 -5.44
C THR A 100 -15.35 11.71 -5.96
N SER A 101 -14.42 12.45 -5.36
CA SER A 101 -14.10 13.80 -5.88
C SER A 101 -13.53 13.73 -7.31
N TYR A 102 -12.81 12.66 -7.65
CA TYR A 102 -12.29 12.44 -8.99
C TYR A 102 -13.42 12.27 -10.02
N SER A 103 -14.41 11.42 -9.74
CA SER A 103 -15.52 11.17 -10.67
C SER A 103 -16.42 12.36 -10.88
N LEU A 104 -16.53 13.26 -9.90
CA LEU A 104 -17.24 14.54 -10.08
C LEU A 104 -16.50 15.52 -10.99
N VAL A 105 -15.15 15.49 -11.01
CA VAL A 105 -14.35 16.40 -11.83
C VAL A 105 -14.22 15.90 -13.27
N TYR A 106 -13.99 14.59 -13.45
CA TYR A 106 -13.67 14.02 -14.76
C TYR A 106 -14.81 13.20 -15.38
N GLY A 107 -15.91 12.97 -14.66
CA GLY A 107 -17.05 12.20 -15.14
C GLY A 107 -16.82 10.68 -15.22
N MET A 108 -15.70 10.18 -14.68
CA MET A 108 -15.34 8.76 -14.70
C MET A 108 -14.68 8.32 -13.39
N GLU A 109 -14.74 7.03 -13.06
CA GLU A 109 -14.01 6.49 -11.90
C GLU A 109 -12.49 6.55 -12.14
N ALA A 110 -11.73 6.80 -11.06
CA ALA A 110 -10.27 6.79 -11.14
C ALA A 110 -9.79 5.34 -11.29
N VAL A 111 -8.99 5.08 -12.32
CA VAL A 111 -8.27 3.81 -12.46
C VAL A 111 -7.04 3.85 -11.56
N LEU A 112 -7.00 2.99 -10.56
CA LEU A 112 -5.87 2.93 -9.63
C LEU A 112 -4.67 2.20 -10.27
N PRO A 113 -3.42 2.53 -9.91
CA PRO A 113 -2.25 1.83 -10.45
C PRO A 113 -2.32 0.30 -10.30
N ILE A 114 -2.94 -0.20 -9.22
CA ILE A 114 -3.13 -1.65 -8.99
C ILE A 114 -4.09 -2.29 -10.00
N GLU A 115 -5.05 -1.55 -10.54
CA GLU A 115 -5.99 -2.06 -11.56
C GLU A 115 -5.34 -2.12 -12.95
N VAL A 116 -4.19 -1.47 -13.11
CA VAL A 116 -3.32 -1.58 -14.30
C VAL A 116 -2.36 -2.77 -14.14
N GLU A 117 -1.80 -2.96 -12.95
CA GLU A 117 -0.89 -4.07 -12.65
C GLU A 117 -1.61 -5.42 -12.54
N ILE A 118 -2.82 -5.41 -11.99
CA ILE A 118 -3.73 -6.55 -11.92
C ILE A 118 -5.00 -6.13 -12.67
N PRO A 119 -5.09 -6.45 -13.98
CA PRO A 119 -6.24 -6.09 -14.79
C PRO A 119 -7.52 -6.61 -14.15
N SER A 120 -8.39 -5.69 -13.77
CA SER A 120 -9.74 -5.99 -13.30
C SER A 120 -10.67 -6.10 -14.52
N MET A 121 -11.84 -6.70 -14.35
CA MET A 121 -12.86 -6.76 -15.43
C MET A 121 -13.16 -5.38 -16.06
N ARG A 122 -12.98 -4.28 -15.32
CA ARG A 122 -13.16 -2.91 -15.83
C ARG A 122 -12.00 -2.43 -16.70
N THR A 123 -10.77 -2.85 -16.42
CA THR A 123 -9.57 -2.41 -17.16
C THR A 123 -9.21 -3.37 -18.29
N SER A 124 -9.61 -4.64 -18.20
CA SER A 124 -9.39 -5.64 -19.26
C SER A 124 -10.02 -5.24 -20.61
N SER A 125 -11.25 -4.70 -20.61
CA SER A 125 -11.91 -4.27 -21.86
C SER A 125 -11.23 -3.06 -22.51
N VAL A 126 -10.65 -2.17 -21.70
CA VAL A 126 -9.96 -0.96 -22.20
C VAL A 126 -8.58 -1.30 -22.76
N MET A 127 -7.91 -2.34 -22.24
CA MET A 127 -6.63 -2.81 -22.78
C MET A 127 -6.80 -3.62 -24.08
N GLU A 128 -7.92 -4.34 -24.24
CA GLU A 128 -8.21 -5.11 -25.45
C GLU A 128 -8.57 -4.20 -26.66
N GLU A 129 -9.13 -3.01 -26.42
CA GLU A 129 -9.39 -2.00 -27.45
C GLU A 129 -8.13 -1.20 -27.88
N ALA A 130 -7.01 -1.36 -27.17
CA ALA A 130 -5.75 -0.66 -27.44
C ALA A 130 -4.70 -1.50 -28.21
N GLN A 131 -5.08 -2.69 -28.68
CA GLN A 131 -4.28 -3.57 -29.56
C GLN A 131 -4.86 -3.66 -30.97
#